data_AF-A0A7V9HWG5-F1
#
_entry.id   AF-A0A7V9HWG5-F1
#
_cell.length_a   1.000
_cell.length_b   1.000
_cell.length_c   1.000
_cell.angle_alpha   90.00
_cell.angle_beta   90.00
_cell.angle_gamma   90.00
#
_symmetry.space_group_name_H-M   'P 1'
#
loop_
_entity.id
_entity.type
_entity.pdbx_description
1 polymer ?
#
loop_
_entity_poly.entity_id
_entity_poly.type
_entity_poly.pdbx_seq_one_letter_code
_entity_poly.pdbx_strand_id
1 'polypeptide(L)'
;MSELARQIESHKARQERFAQAAIRHERRTLATMTPTATDIMQVKNLAVPERFRMRRKYETIHHVFPYMPITKNILLAAASEFGLSTKELVSPVRLPNHCVSRYVAMGLMLDLTNMSLPAIGRRLGGRDHTTIINGRTRLKGLLQSEAFRNRYEQIRAGIAA
;
A
#
# COMPACT_ATOMS: atom_id res chain seq x y z
N MET A 1 -23.14 37.26 73.66
CA MET A 1 -23.41 36.25 72.62
C MET A 1 -23.17 34.88 73.23
N SER A 2 -24.20 34.02 73.29
CA SER A 2 -24.12 32.74 74.02
C SER A 2 -23.11 31.79 73.38
N GLU A 3 -22.43 30.99 74.21
CA GLU A 3 -21.44 30.00 73.76
C GLU A 3 -22.05 28.99 72.77
N LEU A 4 -23.34 28.70 72.93
CA LEU A 4 -24.15 27.92 72.00
C LEU A 4 -24.24 28.56 70.60
N ALA A 5 -24.43 29.88 70.51
CA ALA A 5 -24.49 30.57 69.20
C ALA A 5 -23.16 30.48 68.45
N ARG A 6 -22.04 30.57 69.17
CA ARG A 6 -20.68 30.43 68.62
C ARG A 6 -20.41 28.99 68.15
N GLN A 7 -20.90 28.00 68.90
CA GLN A 7 -20.85 26.59 68.51
C GLN A 7 -21.72 26.28 67.28
N ILE A 8 -22.93 26.83 67.19
CA ILE A 8 -23.82 26.67 66.03
C ILE A 8 -23.20 27.33 64.78
N GLU A 9 -22.63 28.52 64.92
CA GLU A 9 -22.02 29.24 63.81
C GLU A 9 -20.74 28.55 63.32
N SER A 10 -19.89 28.08 64.23
CA SER A 10 -18.72 27.27 63.86
C SER A 10 -19.10 25.94 63.20
N HIS A 11 -20.18 25.30 63.65
CA HIS A 11 -20.70 24.07 63.04
C HIS A 11 -21.27 24.33 61.64
N LYS A 12 -22.03 25.41 61.45
CA LYS A 12 -22.51 25.84 60.12
C LYS A 12 -21.36 26.17 59.18
N ALA A 13 -20.38 26.94 59.62
CA ALA A 13 -19.17 27.23 58.84
C ALA A 13 -18.39 25.94 58.47
N ARG A 14 -18.38 24.95 59.37
CA ARG A 14 -17.79 23.63 59.11
C ARG A 14 -18.58 22.86 58.04
N GLN A 15 -19.91 22.85 58.14
CA GLN A 15 -20.80 22.24 57.14
C GLN A 15 -20.67 22.91 55.77
N GLU A 16 -20.58 24.23 55.72
CA GLU A 16 -20.37 24.99 54.48
C GLU A 16 -19.02 24.69 53.83
N ARG A 17 -17.95 24.57 54.63
CA ARG A 17 -16.63 24.16 54.13
C ARG A 17 -16.65 22.74 53.57
N PHE A 18 -17.36 21.81 54.21
CA PHE A 18 -17.54 20.46 53.68
C PHE A 18 -18.36 20.45 52.39
N ALA A 19 -19.43 21.25 52.31
CA ALA A 19 -20.22 21.40 51.09
C ALA A 19 -19.41 22.02 49.92
N GLN A 20 -18.63 23.06 50.19
CA GLN A 20 -17.74 23.68 49.20
C GLN A 20 -16.62 22.73 48.75
N ALA A 21 -16.09 21.90 49.66
CA ALA A 21 -15.11 20.87 49.32
C ALA A 21 -15.71 19.77 48.42
N ALA A 22 -16.96 19.36 48.66
CA ALA A 22 -17.70 18.41 47.83
C ALA A 22 -17.92 18.97 46.40
N ILE A 23 -18.38 20.22 46.28
CA ILE A 23 -18.55 20.89 44.98
C ILE A 23 -17.22 21.02 44.22
N ARG A 24 -16.12 21.28 44.94
CA ARG A 24 -14.77 21.36 44.34
C ARG A 24 -14.28 20.00 43.87
N HIS A 25 -14.60 18.93 44.59
CA HIS A 25 -14.30 17.56 44.18
C HIS A 25 -15.12 17.17 42.93
N GLU A 26 -16.41 17.49 42.88
CA GLU A 26 -17.27 17.28 41.69
C GLU A 26 -16.77 18.05 40.46
N ARG A 27 -16.36 19.32 40.62
CA ARG A 27 -15.76 20.10 39.52
C ARG A 27 -14.42 19.52 39.04
N ARG A 28 -13.64 18.93 39.95
CA ARG A 28 -12.35 18.28 39.62
C ARG A 28 -12.56 16.95 38.91
N THR A 29 -13.55 16.15 39.34
CA THR A 29 -13.92 14.91 38.65
C THR A 29 -14.47 15.20 37.26
N LEU A 30 -15.22 16.30 37.06
CA LEU A 30 -15.67 16.76 35.73
C LEU A 30 -14.51 17.23 34.83
N ALA A 31 -13.44 17.80 35.41
CA ALA A 31 -12.27 18.29 34.66
C ALA A 31 -11.26 17.19 34.28
N THR A 32 -11.29 16.04 34.95
CA THR A 32 -10.44 14.87 34.67
C THR A 32 -11.25 13.62 34.38
N MET A 33 -12.41 13.75 33.71
CA MET A 33 -13.10 12.57 33.21
C MET A 33 -12.27 11.99 32.07
N THR A 34 -11.59 10.89 32.32
CA THR A 34 -11.25 9.96 31.24
C THR A 34 -12.58 9.59 30.58
N PRO A 35 -12.72 9.75 29.27
CA PRO A 35 -13.99 9.49 28.61
C PRO A 35 -14.36 8.03 28.90
N THR A 36 -15.55 7.81 29.46
CA THR A 36 -16.02 6.46 29.73
C THR A 36 -16.24 5.73 28.40
N ALA A 37 -16.15 4.40 28.39
CA ALA A 37 -16.31 3.62 27.14
C ALA A 37 -17.64 3.96 26.42
N THR A 38 -18.68 4.29 27.18
CA THR A 38 -19.98 4.73 26.66
C THR A 38 -19.91 6.09 25.97
N ASP A 39 -19.13 7.05 26.49
CA ASP A 39 -18.90 8.36 25.84
C ASP A 39 -18.10 8.23 24.55
N ILE A 40 -17.13 7.31 24.52
CA ILE A 40 -16.33 7.02 23.31
C ILE A 40 -17.20 6.35 22.23
N MET A 41 -18.16 5.51 22.64
CA MET A 41 -19.05 4.81 21.71
C MET A 41 -20.23 5.64 21.23
N GLN A 42 -20.65 6.67 21.98
CA GLN A 42 -21.69 7.62 21.56
C GLN A 42 -21.16 8.71 20.61
N VAL A 43 -20.34 8.33 19.61
CA VAL A 43 -20.03 9.19 18.47
C VAL A 43 -21.33 9.40 17.69
N LYS A 44 -22.12 10.40 18.09
CA LYS A 44 -23.30 10.86 17.37
C LYS A 44 -22.85 11.31 15.99
N ASN A 45 -23.04 10.44 15.01
CA ASN A 45 -23.10 10.74 13.58
C ASN A 45 -22.21 11.90 13.15
N LEU A 46 -20.89 11.77 13.37
CA LEU A 46 -19.97 12.54 12.55
C LEU A 46 -20.20 11.98 11.15
N ALA A 47 -20.70 12.78 10.22
CA ALA A 47 -20.80 12.40 8.83
C ALA A 47 -19.37 12.11 8.34
N VAL A 48 -18.93 10.86 8.49
CA VAL A 48 -17.68 10.40 7.90
C VAL A 48 -17.95 10.52 6.41
N PRO A 49 -17.29 11.46 5.70
CA PRO A 49 -17.46 11.52 4.27
C PRO A 49 -17.19 10.12 3.75
N GLU A 50 -18.10 9.60 2.93
CA GLU A 50 -17.98 8.28 2.32
C GLU A 50 -16.52 8.12 1.90
N ARG A 51 -15.84 7.11 2.47
CA ARG A 51 -14.38 6.97 2.31
C ARG A 51 -14.09 7.19 0.84
N PHE A 52 -13.51 8.34 0.50
CA PHE A 52 -13.01 8.52 -0.85
C PHE A 52 -12.06 7.34 -0.99
N ARG A 53 -12.44 6.37 -1.83
CA ARG A 53 -11.51 5.33 -2.25
C ARG A 53 -10.36 6.12 -2.79
N MET A 54 -9.32 6.28 -1.98
CA MET A 54 -8.14 7.01 -2.37
C MET A 54 -7.62 6.20 -3.53
N ARG A 55 -7.91 6.67 -4.75
CA ARG A 55 -7.44 6.00 -5.95
C ARG A 55 -5.96 5.91 -5.73
N ARG A 56 -5.43 4.69 -5.59
CA ARG A 56 -3.99 4.53 -5.38
C ARG A 56 -3.34 5.29 -6.52
N LYS A 57 -2.22 5.96 -6.28
CA LYS A 57 -1.52 6.76 -7.30
C LYS A 57 -1.19 5.97 -8.60
N TYR A 58 -1.38 4.64 -8.57
CA TYR A 58 -1.19 3.69 -9.66
C TYR A 58 -2.51 3.12 -10.26
N GLU A 59 -3.67 3.46 -9.70
CA GLU A 59 -5.03 3.23 -10.22
C GLU A 59 -5.47 4.36 -11.17
N THR A 60 -4.48 5.09 -11.69
CA THR A 60 -4.60 6.01 -12.80
C THR A 60 -5.27 5.30 -13.98
N ILE A 61 -6.43 5.84 -14.36
CA ILE A 61 -6.96 6.00 -15.71
C ILE A 61 -6.18 5.21 -16.77
N HIS A 62 -6.88 4.38 -17.53
CA HIS A 62 -6.39 3.71 -18.74
C HIS A 62 -5.94 4.72 -19.81
N HIS A 63 -4.89 5.50 -19.54
CA HIS A 63 -4.15 6.22 -20.55
C HIS A 63 -3.36 5.17 -21.31
N VAL A 64 -3.68 5.04 -22.59
CA VAL A 64 -2.93 4.25 -23.56
C VAL A 64 -1.57 4.94 -23.72
N PHE A 65 -0.61 4.62 -22.85
CA PHE A 65 0.72 5.22 -22.84
C PHE A 65 1.49 4.88 -24.14
N PRO A 66 2.37 5.78 -24.63
CA PRO A 66 3.12 5.65 -25.90
C PRO A 66 4.07 4.43 -26.00
N TYR A 67 4.17 3.60 -24.96
CA TYR A 67 5.00 2.38 -24.93
C TYR A 67 4.32 1.15 -25.56
N MET A 68 3.09 1.30 -26.08
CA MET A 68 2.31 0.23 -26.69
C MET A 68 3.03 -0.52 -27.84
N PRO A 69 3.75 0.13 -28.78
CA PRO A 69 4.44 -0.59 -29.86
C PRO A 69 5.64 -1.37 -29.34
N ILE A 70 6.51 -0.75 -28.53
CA ILE A 70 7.76 -1.38 -28.07
C ILE A 70 7.49 -2.58 -27.14
N THR A 71 6.43 -2.50 -26.33
CA THR A 71 6.04 -3.60 -25.43
C THR A 71 5.67 -4.86 -26.22
N LYS A 72 4.95 -4.71 -27.35
CA LYS A 72 4.54 -5.86 -28.18
C LYS A 72 5.76 -6.54 -28.79
N ASN A 73 6.73 -5.76 -29.28
CA ASN A 73 7.97 -6.28 -29.85
C ASN A 73 8.79 -7.04 -28.80
N ILE A 74 8.87 -6.53 -27.57
CA ILE A 74 9.53 -7.23 -26.46
C ILE A 74 8.85 -8.58 -26.17
N LEU A 75 7.52 -8.62 -26.09
CA LEU A 75 6.78 -9.87 -25.84
C LEU A 75 6.98 -10.88 -26.97
N LEU A 76 6.97 -10.42 -28.22
CA LEU A 76 7.20 -11.28 -29.39
C LEU A 76 8.61 -11.86 -29.39
N ALA A 77 9.63 -11.02 -29.22
CA ALA A 77 11.03 -11.45 -29.21
C ALA A 77 11.31 -12.43 -28.07
N ALA A 78 10.84 -12.13 -26.86
CA ALA A 78 11.00 -13.01 -25.70
C ALA A 78 10.22 -14.33 -25.85
N ALA A 79 9.04 -14.33 -26.48
CA ALA A 79 8.29 -15.56 -26.71
C ALA A 79 8.98 -16.43 -27.78
N SER A 80 9.43 -15.81 -28.87
CA SER A 80 10.11 -16.47 -29.99
C SER A 80 11.39 -17.18 -29.56
N GLU A 81 12.22 -16.57 -28.71
CA GLU A 81 13.47 -17.17 -28.21
C GLU A 81 13.24 -18.53 -27.52
N PHE A 82 12.09 -18.70 -26.87
CA PHE A 82 11.78 -19.89 -26.09
C PHE A 82 10.75 -20.81 -26.76
N GLY A 83 10.41 -20.54 -28.04
CA GLY A 83 9.44 -21.30 -28.81
C GLY A 83 8.01 -21.20 -28.28
N LEU A 84 7.66 -20.07 -27.66
CA LEU A 84 6.34 -19.81 -27.08
C LEU A 84 5.56 -18.80 -27.94
N SER A 85 4.23 -18.85 -27.84
CA SER A 85 3.38 -17.75 -28.30
C SER A 85 3.29 -16.64 -27.26
N THR A 86 2.97 -15.41 -27.69
CA THR A 86 2.74 -14.28 -26.76
C THR A 86 1.58 -14.54 -25.81
N LYS A 87 0.57 -15.31 -26.24
CA LYS A 87 -0.56 -15.72 -25.39
C LYS A 87 -0.10 -16.65 -24.27
N GLU A 88 0.76 -17.62 -24.57
CA GLU A 88 1.34 -18.53 -23.57
C GLU A 88 2.27 -17.81 -22.60
N LEU A 89 3.03 -16.83 -23.09
CA LEU A 89 3.91 -16.01 -22.24
C LEU A 89 3.11 -15.26 -21.17
N VAL A 90 1.96 -14.72 -21.54
CA VAL A 90 1.05 -13.94 -20.67
C VAL A 90 0.15 -14.85 -19.81
N SER A 91 0.10 -16.14 -20.13
CA SER A 91 -0.74 -17.11 -19.43
C SER A 91 -0.36 -17.30 -17.94
N PRO A 92 -1.29 -17.85 -17.13
CA PRO A 92 -1.01 -18.18 -15.73
C PRO A 92 -0.06 -19.38 -15.56
N VAL A 93 0.27 -20.11 -16.63
CA VAL A 93 1.09 -21.34 -16.62
C VAL A 93 2.48 -21.04 -16.04
N ARG A 94 2.95 -21.89 -15.12
CA ARG A 94 4.22 -21.70 -14.36
C ARG A 94 5.35 -22.66 -14.73
N LEU A 95 5.26 -23.29 -15.90
CA LEU A 95 6.31 -24.17 -16.41
C LEU A 95 7.67 -23.44 -16.47
N PRO A 96 8.81 -24.13 -16.23
CA PRO A 96 10.12 -23.50 -16.21
C PRO A 96 10.41 -22.65 -17.45
N ASN A 97 10.12 -23.18 -18.64
CA ASN A 97 10.35 -22.47 -19.91
C ASN A 97 9.54 -21.14 -19.98
N HIS A 98 8.28 -21.17 -19.57
CA HIS A 98 7.42 -19.98 -19.55
C HIS A 98 7.89 -18.97 -18.51
N CYS A 99 8.39 -19.45 -17.37
CA CYS A 99 8.94 -18.61 -16.31
C CYS A 99 10.21 -17.90 -16.74
N VAL A 100 11.15 -18.61 -17.36
CA VAL A 100 12.40 -18.04 -17.85
C VAL A 100 12.12 -17.00 -18.94
N SER A 101 11.30 -17.34 -19.94
CA SER A 101 10.90 -16.40 -20.99
C SER A 101 10.23 -15.14 -20.42
N ARG A 102 9.38 -15.27 -19.39
CA ARG A 102 8.81 -14.12 -18.69
C ARG A 102 9.84 -13.29 -17.95
N TYR A 103 10.84 -13.90 -17.32
CA TYR A 103 11.90 -13.15 -16.65
C TYR A 103 12.71 -12.32 -17.65
N VAL A 104 12.99 -12.88 -18.84
CA VAL A 104 13.62 -12.16 -19.95
C VAL A 104 12.75 -10.98 -20.39
N ALA A 105 11.46 -11.19 -20.64
CA ALA A 105 10.53 -10.11 -21.00
C ALA A 105 10.46 -9.01 -19.92
N MET A 106 10.44 -9.38 -18.62
CA MET A 106 10.47 -8.42 -17.52
C MET A 106 11.74 -7.57 -17.51
N GLY A 107 12.90 -8.20 -17.71
CA GLY A 107 14.19 -7.51 -17.80
C GLY A 107 14.20 -6.52 -18.96
N LEU A 108 13.84 -6.98 -20.15
CA LEU A 108 13.82 -6.15 -21.35
C LEU A 108 12.87 -4.94 -21.21
N MET A 109 11.69 -5.14 -20.61
CA MET A 109 10.79 -4.01 -20.32
C MET A 109 11.39 -3.02 -19.32
N LEU A 110 12.16 -3.47 -18.33
CA LEU A 110 12.83 -2.59 -17.38
C LEU A 110 14.02 -1.84 -18.00
N ASP A 111 14.73 -2.48 -18.93
CA ASP A 111 15.94 -1.93 -19.52
C ASP A 111 15.65 -1.01 -20.71
N LEU A 112 14.61 -1.30 -21.49
CA LEU A 112 14.25 -0.57 -22.72
C LEU A 112 13.12 0.44 -22.52
N THR A 113 12.42 0.42 -21.37
CA THR A 113 11.28 1.32 -21.12
C THR A 113 11.30 1.91 -19.72
N ASN A 114 10.73 3.11 -19.56
CA ASN A 114 10.58 3.77 -18.26
C ASN A 114 9.25 3.40 -17.56
N MET A 115 8.78 2.17 -17.75
CA MET A 115 7.51 1.74 -17.16
C MET A 115 7.64 1.40 -15.68
N SER A 116 6.57 1.68 -14.92
CA SER A 116 6.50 1.25 -13.52
C SER A 116 6.28 -0.25 -13.38
N LEU A 117 6.74 -0.84 -12.27
CA LEU A 117 6.57 -2.26 -11.96
C LEU A 117 5.11 -2.74 -12.07
N PRO A 118 4.10 -2.00 -11.56
CA PRO A 118 2.69 -2.39 -11.76
C PRO A 118 2.26 -2.35 -13.24
N ALA A 119 2.79 -1.41 -14.03
CA ALA A 119 2.46 -1.31 -15.45
C ALA A 119 3.03 -2.47 -16.28
N ILE A 120 4.23 -2.96 -15.93
CA ILE A 120 4.83 -4.18 -16.48
C ILE A 120 3.99 -5.40 -16.12
N GLY A 121 3.60 -5.52 -14.84
CA GLY A 121 2.75 -6.60 -14.35
C GLY A 121 1.42 -6.73 -15.11
N ARG A 122 0.75 -5.61 -15.39
CA ARG A 122 -0.48 -5.59 -16.20
C ARG A 122 -0.28 -6.15 -17.61
N ARG A 123 0.84 -5.88 -18.26
CA ARG A 123 1.15 -6.39 -19.62
C ARG A 123 1.52 -7.87 -19.65
N LEU A 124 1.99 -8.42 -18.53
CA LEU A 124 2.33 -9.83 -18.36
C LEU A 124 1.18 -10.65 -17.76
N GLY A 125 -0.07 -10.21 -17.97
CA GLY A 125 -1.26 -10.97 -17.59
C GLY A 125 -1.79 -10.59 -16.20
N GLY A 126 -1.62 -9.34 -15.78
CA GLY A 126 -2.13 -8.87 -14.49
C GLY A 126 -1.32 -9.33 -13.28
N ARG A 127 0.00 -9.50 -13.44
CA ARG A 127 0.89 -9.94 -12.36
C ARG A 127 1.19 -8.83 -11.35
N ASP A 128 1.36 -9.19 -10.09
CA ASP A 128 1.75 -8.24 -9.04
C ASP A 128 3.14 -7.65 -9.26
N HIS A 129 3.33 -6.42 -8.81
CA HIS A 129 4.62 -5.73 -8.90
C HIS A 129 5.75 -6.48 -8.16
N THR A 130 5.42 -7.18 -7.07
CA THR A 130 6.37 -8.07 -6.35
C THR A 130 6.84 -9.23 -7.22
N THR A 131 5.99 -9.71 -8.14
CA THR A 131 6.37 -10.74 -9.12
C THR A 131 7.43 -10.20 -10.08
N ILE A 132 7.36 -8.92 -10.46
CA ILE A 132 8.35 -8.28 -11.33
C ILE A 132 9.70 -8.14 -10.60
N ILE A 133 9.67 -7.76 -9.32
CA ILE A 133 10.86 -7.68 -8.47
C ILE A 133 11.52 -9.06 -8.38
N ASN A 134 10.74 -10.09 -8.05
CA ASN A 134 11.23 -11.46 -7.96
C ASN A 134 11.77 -11.96 -9.29
N GLY A 135 11.08 -11.69 -10.40
CA GLY A 135 11.52 -12.05 -11.75
C GLY A 135 12.85 -11.41 -12.13
N ARG A 136 13.06 -10.13 -11.79
CA ARG A 136 14.34 -9.43 -11.99
C ARG A 136 15.47 -10.09 -11.21
N THR A 137 15.24 -10.48 -9.96
CA THR A 137 16.25 -11.18 -9.15
C THR A 137 16.60 -12.54 -9.75
N ARG A 138 15.61 -13.29 -10.26
CA ARG A 138 15.85 -14.56 -10.96
C ARG A 138 16.63 -14.36 -12.25
N LEU A 139 16.30 -13.33 -13.04
CA LEU A 139 17.03 -12.98 -14.25
C LEU A 139 18.50 -12.66 -13.97
N LYS A 140 18.80 -11.91 -12.90
CA LYS A 140 20.19 -11.61 -12.50
C LYS A 140 21.03 -12.88 -12.26
N GLY A 141 20.41 -13.93 -11.72
CA GLY A 141 21.06 -15.24 -11.56
C GLY A 141 21.35 -15.91 -12.90
N LEU A 142 20.42 -15.85 -13.85
CA LEU A 142 20.62 -16.40 -15.20
C LEU A 142 21.70 -15.66 -15.99
N LEU A 143 21.77 -14.34 -15.85
CA LEU A 143 22.77 -13.48 -16.49
C LEU A 143 24.21 -13.69 -15.99
N GLN A 144 24.42 -14.49 -14.93
CA GLN A 144 25.77 -14.89 -14.51
C GLN A 144 26.43 -15.82 -15.53
N SER A 145 25.64 -16.57 -16.31
CA SER A 145 26.17 -17.38 -17.40
C SER A 145 26.45 -16.50 -18.61
N GLU A 146 27.69 -16.54 -19.11
CA GLU A 146 28.09 -15.78 -20.30
C GLU A 146 27.23 -16.11 -21.52
N ALA A 147 26.97 -17.40 -21.77
CA ALA A 147 26.11 -17.85 -22.86
C ALA A 147 24.66 -17.32 -22.75
N PHE A 148 24.13 -17.19 -21.54
CA PHE A 148 22.80 -16.61 -21.34
C PHE A 148 22.81 -15.09 -21.51
N ARG A 149 23.84 -14.42 -20.96
CA ARG A 149 24.02 -12.97 -21.11
C ARG A 149 24.15 -12.56 -22.58
N ASN A 150 24.95 -13.28 -23.37
CA ASN A 150 25.13 -12.98 -24.79
C ASN A 150 23.81 -13.13 -25.57
N ARG A 151 23.02 -14.18 -25.29
CA ARG A 151 21.66 -14.32 -25.85
C ARG A 151 20.74 -13.18 -25.44
N TYR A 152 20.75 -12.79 -24.17
CA TYR A 152 19.94 -11.66 -23.69
C TYR A 152 20.27 -10.36 -24.43
N GLU A 153 21.55 -10.05 -24.61
CA GLU A 153 21.98 -8.85 -25.35
C GLU A 153 21.63 -8.93 -26.84
N GLN A 154 21.68 -10.12 -27.47
CA GLN A 154 21.21 -10.29 -28.85
C GLN A 154 19.72 -9.96 -28.99
N ILE A 155 18.88 -10.48 -28.09
CA ILE A 155 17.43 -10.18 -28.07
C ILE A 155 17.22 -8.68 -27.87
N ARG A 156 17.95 -8.08 -26.94
CA ARG A 156 17.86 -6.65 -26.64
C ARG A 156 18.24 -5.78 -27.85
N ALA A 157 19.33 -6.11 -28.52
CA ALA A 157 19.78 -5.40 -29.71
C ALA A 157 18.76 -5.50 -30.86
N GLY A 158 18.15 -6.67 -31.06
CA GLY A 158 17.12 -6.88 -32.09
C GLY A 158 15.81 -6.12 -31.87
N ILE A 159 15.56 -5.60 -30.66
CA ILE A 159 14.37 -4.79 -30.35
C ILE A 159 14.65 -3.28 -30.52
N ALA A 160 15.90 -2.87 -30.35
CA ALA A 160 16.33 -1.48 -30.44
C ALA A 160 16.67 -1.00 -31.86
N ALA A 161 16.85 -1.95 -32.79
CA ALA A 161 17.01 -1.71 -34.22
C ALA A 161 15.64 -1.51 -34.93
#